data_AF-A0A1A9GPV8-F1
#
_entry.id   AF-A0A1A9GPV8-F1
#
_cell.length_a   1.000
_cell.length_b   1.000
_cell.length_c   1.000
_cell.angle_alpha   90.00
_cell.angle_beta   90.00
_cell.angle_gamma   90.00
#
_symmetry.space_group_name_H-M   'P 1'
#
loop_
_entity.id
_entity.type
_entity.pdbx_description
1 polymer ?
#
loop_
_entity_poly.entity_id
_entity_poly.type
_entity_poly.pdbx_seq_one_letter_code
_entity_poly.pdbx_strand_id
1 'polypeptide(L)'
;MKKSLKRAAAASAVCAVGLAGTLAANPAALADEAHKAPANQKVLTDFGMKALAFGTKIAVGGIDIKSLKDAQDILACTRTAGVERVKPSKLSTSELTKLISENAPVDIAKLISISPSTSRTSTYRDGSITGTRAVNTIADIKLGGELVDDLKIPTLKIAGLTSVADSFHDPADADGDGKRFGTDESFGFEGISLDYEGTVVEGTPLADLLDIVNQVAAPVNEVVDQLVKLLTDTIGGIIEIPGLGSIGLGKSFSHISDHAASSGASALAIEVDPSEKKNDSAVLLKLGYAQSRIADSAPSGVFRSTIMGLDLEALPLSDDISLLHLGGIGTESIPCEGTGNTKVVKTIEGERSIPLNIPGIGGVAVLDGLEYSYKAKQMSRGRAKSMAKSSLGSFTIPALDLEITGISSKLNLLSREGERVRGSKKPKFQVADILYKGESLVPAGGLKIRQTVEFAIDELQQKGFITFGPRFTRNYYGAKLSALNVVIPGIVDLDLGWLESQIYPR
;
A
#
# COMPACT_ATOMS: atom_id res chain seq x y z
N MET A 1 17.56 -22.51 -59.69
CA MET A 1 17.95 -23.93 -59.52
C MET A 1 18.37 -24.16 -58.07
N LYS A 2 17.73 -25.14 -57.42
CA LYS A 2 18.20 -26.08 -56.36
C LYS A 2 18.82 -25.57 -55.03
N LYS A 3 17.98 -25.59 -53.99
CA LYS A 3 18.07 -26.24 -52.64
C LYS A 3 19.44 -26.58 -52.01
N SER A 4 19.67 -26.18 -50.76
CA SER A 4 19.68 -27.00 -49.50
C SER A 4 20.21 -26.14 -48.32
N LEU A 5 19.53 -25.94 -47.18
CA LEU A 5 19.21 -26.78 -46.00
C LEU A 5 20.41 -27.14 -45.07
N LYS A 6 20.42 -26.45 -43.91
CA LYS A 6 20.73 -26.87 -42.50
C LYS A 6 22.07 -27.55 -42.17
N ARG A 7 22.80 -27.00 -41.19
CA ARG A 7 22.83 -27.46 -39.77
C ARG A 7 23.73 -26.56 -38.89
N ALA A 8 23.36 -26.50 -37.62
CA ALA A 8 23.94 -25.74 -36.53
C ALA A 8 25.17 -26.40 -35.90
N ALA A 9 26.00 -25.61 -35.20
CA ALA A 9 26.60 -25.95 -33.91
C ALA A 9 27.10 -24.67 -33.22
N ALA A 10 26.71 -24.49 -31.97
CA ALA A 10 27.19 -23.47 -31.04
C ALA A 10 28.52 -23.91 -30.42
N ALA A 11 29.38 -22.95 -30.08
CA ALA A 11 30.28 -22.99 -28.92
C ALA A 11 31.00 -21.64 -28.75
N SER A 12 30.62 -20.93 -27.68
CA SER A 12 31.49 -20.20 -26.73
C SER A 12 32.77 -19.51 -27.25
N ALA A 13 32.78 -18.17 -27.20
CA ALA A 13 34.01 -17.41 -27.01
C ALA A 13 33.74 -16.15 -26.16
N VAL A 14 34.28 -16.22 -24.95
CA VAL A 14 34.61 -15.18 -23.97
C VAL A 14 34.87 -13.80 -24.61
N CYS A 15 34.07 -12.79 -24.25
CA CYS A 15 34.45 -11.40 -24.47
C CYS A 15 35.14 -10.86 -23.21
N ALA A 16 36.45 -10.72 -23.31
CA ALA A 16 37.28 -9.93 -22.41
C ALA A 16 36.88 -8.45 -22.52
N VAL A 17 36.45 -7.86 -21.41
CA VAL A 17 36.31 -6.40 -21.28
C VAL A 17 37.59 -5.89 -20.65
N GLY A 18 38.36 -5.13 -21.43
CA GLY A 18 39.57 -4.47 -20.97
C GLY A 18 39.24 -3.32 -20.03
N LEU A 19 39.84 -3.36 -18.83
CA LEU A 19 39.94 -2.22 -17.93
C LEU A 19 40.91 -1.17 -18.50
N ALA A 20 40.46 0.08 -18.57
CA ALA A 20 41.30 1.26 -18.37
C ALA A 20 40.42 2.38 -17.82
N GLY A 21 40.81 2.92 -16.67
CA GLY A 21 39.93 3.63 -15.75
C GLY A 21 39.52 5.03 -16.17
N THR A 22 38.30 5.38 -15.76
CA THR A 22 37.96 6.70 -15.22
C THR A 22 37.00 6.52 -14.05
N LEU A 23 37.46 6.99 -12.89
CA LEU A 23 36.80 7.32 -11.63
C LEU A 23 35.30 7.03 -11.43
N ALA A 24 35.02 6.22 -10.40
CA ALA A 24 33.93 6.31 -9.44
C ALA A 24 32.61 6.96 -9.90
N ALA A 25 31.72 6.15 -10.48
CA ALA A 25 30.29 6.43 -10.50
C ALA A 25 29.60 5.48 -9.51
N ASN A 26 29.10 6.03 -8.40
CA ASN A 26 28.15 5.34 -7.54
C ASN A 26 26.92 4.94 -8.38
N PRO A 27 26.43 3.69 -8.33
CA PRO A 27 25.15 3.32 -8.97
C PRO A 27 23.99 4.19 -8.45
N ALA A 28 24.06 4.62 -7.19
CA ALA A 28 23.14 5.57 -6.58
C ALA A 28 23.20 6.99 -7.20
N ALA A 29 24.33 7.39 -7.80
CA ALA A 29 24.48 8.69 -8.46
C ALA A 29 23.95 8.68 -9.90
N LEU A 30 24.04 7.54 -10.61
CA LEU A 30 23.44 7.39 -11.94
C LEU A 30 21.90 7.38 -11.89
N ALA A 31 21.29 6.87 -10.80
CA ALA A 31 19.85 6.95 -10.59
C ALA A 31 19.36 8.38 -10.26
N ASP A 32 20.21 9.18 -9.59
CA ASP A 32 19.91 10.56 -9.20
C ASP A 32 20.18 11.57 -10.35
N GLU A 33 20.91 11.15 -11.41
CA GLU A 33 21.11 11.93 -12.64
C GLU A 33 20.20 11.53 -13.80
N ALA A 34 19.60 10.33 -13.80
CA ALA A 34 18.88 9.83 -14.97
C ALA A 34 17.70 10.72 -15.41
N HIS A 35 17.00 11.43 -14.52
CA HIS A 35 15.97 12.41 -14.91
C HIS A 35 15.81 13.50 -13.84
N LYS A 36 16.83 14.33 -13.60
CA LYS A 36 16.64 15.63 -12.92
C LYS A 36 15.96 16.60 -13.89
N ALA A 37 14.65 16.47 -14.02
CA ALA A 37 13.84 17.37 -14.81
C ALA A 37 13.97 18.81 -14.26
N PRO A 38 14.32 19.82 -15.09
CA PRO A 38 14.12 21.21 -14.71
C PRO A 38 12.63 21.43 -14.37
N ALA A 39 12.32 22.41 -13.53
CA ALA A 39 10.97 22.77 -13.12
C ALA A 39 10.05 23.00 -14.34
N ASN A 40 9.45 21.92 -14.84
CA ASN A 40 8.88 21.87 -16.17
C ASN A 40 7.46 22.43 -16.16
N GLN A 41 7.19 23.30 -17.13
CA GLN A 41 5.86 23.78 -17.47
C GLN A 41 4.85 22.63 -17.43
N LYS A 42 3.74 22.81 -16.72
CA LYS A 42 2.70 21.76 -16.64
C LYS A 42 2.13 21.50 -18.04
N VAL A 43 2.32 20.28 -18.55
CA VAL A 43 1.84 19.88 -19.88
C VAL A 43 0.74 18.84 -19.75
N LEU A 44 -0.36 19.05 -20.45
CA LEU A 44 -1.42 18.04 -20.56
C LEU A 44 -0.98 16.94 -21.54
N THR A 45 -1.13 15.68 -21.13
CA THR A 45 -0.79 14.50 -21.92
C THR A 45 -2.03 13.62 -22.15
N ASP A 46 -1.93 12.62 -23.02
CA ASP A 46 -2.97 11.60 -23.22
C ASP A 46 -2.78 10.36 -22.33
N PHE A 47 -1.83 10.41 -21.40
CA PHE A 47 -1.52 9.34 -20.46
C PHE A 47 -2.26 9.54 -19.13
N GLY A 48 -2.68 8.43 -18.52
CA GLY A 48 -3.05 8.36 -17.11
C GLY A 48 -1.84 8.00 -16.27
N MET A 49 -1.40 8.90 -15.40
CA MET A 49 -0.24 8.73 -14.51
C MET A 49 -0.67 8.70 -13.05
N LYS A 50 -0.11 7.79 -12.25
CA LYS A 50 -0.30 7.68 -10.80
C LYS A 50 1.00 7.25 -10.14
N ALA A 51 1.25 7.80 -8.96
CA ALA A 51 2.37 7.40 -8.11
C ALA A 51 1.95 7.34 -6.63
N LEU A 52 2.60 6.48 -5.87
CA LEU A 52 2.42 6.29 -4.44
C LEU A 52 3.78 6.04 -3.80
N ALA A 53 4.10 6.77 -2.74
CA ALA A 53 5.27 6.51 -1.91
C ALA A 53 4.92 6.68 -0.43
N PHE A 54 5.52 5.87 0.43
CA PHE A 54 5.47 6.02 1.89
C PHE A 54 6.70 5.39 2.53
N GLY A 55 7.10 5.91 3.70
CA GLY A 55 8.25 5.42 4.45
C GLY A 55 7.95 4.09 5.10
N THR A 56 7.06 4.13 6.08
CA THR A 56 6.72 2.96 6.89
C THR A 56 5.26 2.62 6.70
N LYS A 57 4.94 1.33 6.67
CA LYS A 57 3.59 0.83 6.80
C LYS A 57 3.61 -0.31 7.81
N ILE A 58 2.76 -0.19 8.81
CA ILE A 58 2.56 -1.20 9.84
C ILE A 58 1.27 -1.95 9.53
N ALA A 59 1.34 -3.28 9.55
CA ALA A 59 0.17 -4.13 9.50
C ALA A 59 0.17 -5.09 10.70
N VAL A 60 -1.00 -5.23 11.32
CA VAL A 60 -1.24 -6.16 12.44
C VAL A 60 -2.39 -7.08 12.01
N GLY A 61 -2.20 -8.39 12.09
CA GLY A 61 -3.24 -9.36 11.67
C GLY A 61 -3.68 -9.21 10.20
N GLY A 62 -2.79 -8.73 9.33
CA GLY A 62 -3.09 -8.48 7.91
C GLY A 62 -3.85 -7.19 7.60
N ILE A 63 -4.01 -6.28 8.57
CA ILE A 63 -4.72 -5.00 8.41
C ILE A 63 -3.75 -3.83 8.43
N ASP A 64 -3.83 -2.98 7.42
CA ASP A 64 -3.10 -1.73 7.32
C ASP A 64 -3.53 -0.73 8.39
N ILE A 65 -2.58 -0.23 9.19
CA ILE A 65 -2.75 0.97 10.00
C ILE A 65 -2.41 2.19 9.12
N LYS A 66 -3.43 2.81 8.50
CA LYS A 66 -3.27 3.95 7.57
C LYS A 66 -2.68 5.18 8.27
N SER A 67 -3.06 5.44 9.53
CA SER A 67 -2.55 6.57 10.32
C SER A 67 -1.02 6.51 10.52
N LEU A 68 -0.42 5.32 10.37
CA LEU A 68 1.01 5.10 10.54
C LEU A 68 1.81 5.09 9.23
N LYS A 69 1.19 5.48 8.10
CA LYS A 69 1.90 5.64 6.83
C LYS A 69 2.71 6.92 6.84
N ASP A 70 3.95 6.83 7.34
CA ASP A 70 4.82 7.99 7.42
C ASP A 70 5.21 8.52 6.03
N ALA A 71 5.33 9.85 5.95
CA ALA A 71 5.61 10.60 4.72
C ALA A 71 4.74 10.17 3.52
N GLN A 72 3.51 9.68 3.74
CA GLN A 72 2.70 9.16 2.63
C GLN A 72 2.39 10.25 1.61
N ASP A 73 2.76 10.00 0.36
CA ASP A 73 2.37 10.82 -0.77
C ASP A 73 1.65 9.99 -1.83
N ILE A 74 0.45 10.46 -2.19
CA ILE A 74 -0.35 9.87 -3.25
C ILE A 74 -0.53 10.91 -4.35
N LEU A 75 0.15 10.70 -5.47
CA LEU A 75 -0.19 11.36 -6.73
C LEU A 75 -1.41 10.65 -7.31
N ALA A 76 -2.59 11.16 -7.01
CA ALA A 76 -3.83 10.65 -7.58
C ALA A 76 -3.79 10.74 -9.12
N CYS A 77 -4.49 9.83 -9.81
CA CYS A 77 -4.47 9.75 -11.27
C CYS A 77 -4.57 11.13 -11.93
N THR A 78 -3.62 11.45 -12.79
CA THR A 78 -3.50 12.73 -13.47
C THR A 78 -3.08 12.53 -14.91
N ARG A 79 -3.33 13.53 -15.75
CA ARG A 79 -2.83 13.62 -17.12
C ARG A 79 -1.72 14.65 -17.28
N THR A 80 -1.44 15.40 -16.23
CA THR A 80 -0.51 16.51 -16.28
C THR A 80 0.89 16.00 -15.98
N ALA A 81 1.80 16.18 -16.94
CA ALA A 81 3.25 16.08 -16.73
C ALA A 81 3.78 17.38 -16.10
N GLY A 82 4.86 17.29 -15.32
CA GLY A 82 5.42 18.43 -14.57
C GLY A 82 4.73 18.66 -13.22
N VAL A 83 4.07 17.65 -12.65
CA VAL A 83 3.56 17.70 -11.27
C VAL A 83 4.59 17.07 -10.37
N GLU A 84 5.06 17.80 -9.37
CA GLU A 84 5.95 17.27 -8.33
C GLU A 84 5.35 17.53 -6.95
N ARG A 85 5.49 16.54 -6.07
CA ARG A 85 5.08 16.61 -4.67
C ARG A 85 6.17 15.99 -3.82
N VAL A 86 6.48 16.67 -2.73
CA VAL A 86 7.37 16.16 -1.68
C VAL A 86 6.60 16.19 -0.37
N LYS A 87 6.63 15.07 0.34
CA LYS A 87 6.01 14.93 1.67
C LYS A 87 7.10 14.51 2.67
N PRO A 88 7.41 15.35 3.66
CA PRO A 88 8.24 14.94 4.76
C PRO A 88 7.43 14.07 5.73
N SER A 89 8.16 13.37 6.60
CA SER A 89 7.63 12.69 7.76
C SER A 89 6.77 13.64 8.61
N LYS A 90 5.66 13.10 9.12
CA LYS A 90 4.83 13.78 10.11
C LYS A 90 4.80 13.04 11.44
N LEU A 91 5.28 11.80 11.46
CA LEU A 91 5.27 10.95 12.64
C LEU A 91 6.64 11.02 13.31
N SER A 92 6.67 11.59 14.51
CA SER A 92 7.82 11.39 15.39
C SER A 92 7.85 9.95 15.90
N THR A 93 9.04 9.41 16.15
CA THR A 93 9.20 8.08 16.77
C THR A 93 8.43 7.98 18.09
N SER A 94 8.34 9.09 18.85
CA SER A 94 7.55 9.20 20.09
C SER A 94 6.04 8.99 19.91
N GLU A 95 5.46 9.40 18.78
CA GLU A 95 4.03 9.21 18.49
C GLU A 95 3.75 7.76 18.10
N LEU A 96 4.62 7.13 17.30
CA LEU A 96 4.57 5.70 16.98
C LEU A 96 4.67 4.84 18.24
N THR A 97 5.61 5.15 19.14
CA THR A 97 5.79 4.42 20.40
C THR A 97 4.55 4.53 21.29
N LYS A 98 3.97 5.73 21.43
CA LYS A 98 2.74 5.93 22.20
C LYS A 98 1.57 5.10 21.62
N LEU A 99 1.40 5.15 20.29
CA LEU A 99 0.35 4.44 19.56
C LEU A 99 0.40 2.92 19.73
N ILE A 100 1.60 2.33 19.66
CA ILE A 100 1.82 0.89 19.81
C ILE A 100 1.68 0.48 21.29
N SER A 101 2.18 1.29 22.23
CA SER A 101 2.12 0.99 23.67
C SER A 101 0.70 0.95 24.25
N GLU A 102 -0.25 1.67 23.65
CA GLU A 102 -1.65 1.70 24.10
C GLU A 102 -2.50 0.53 23.54
N ASN A 103 -2.00 -0.22 22.53
CA ASN A 103 -2.81 -1.19 21.78
C ASN A 103 -2.14 -2.55 21.50
N ALA A 104 -0.85 -2.73 21.82
CA ALA A 104 -0.15 -4.01 21.73
C ALA A 104 0.13 -4.59 23.12
N PRO A 105 0.06 -5.93 23.35
CA PRO A 105 0.25 -6.52 24.68
C PRO A 105 1.65 -6.38 25.32
N VAL A 106 2.65 -5.73 24.71
CA VAL A 106 4.00 -5.59 25.27
C VAL A 106 4.70 -4.32 24.71
N ASP A 107 5.74 -3.88 25.41
CA ASP A 107 6.77 -2.84 25.12
C ASP A 107 7.47 -2.92 23.73
N ILE A 108 6.88 -3.58 22.71
CA ILE A 108 7.36 -3.67 21.31
C ILE A 108 7.60 -2.27 20.72
N ALA A 109 6.82 -1.30 21.18
CA ALA A 109 6.94 0.10 20.85
C ALA A 109 8.33 0.72 21.11
N LYS A 110 9.02 0.26 22.17
CA LYS A 110 10.38 0.71 22.52
C LYS A 110 11.45 0.11 21.62
N LEU A 111 11.12 -1.01 20.96
CA LEU A 111 12.04 -1.71 20.07
C LEU A 111 12.08 -1.12 18.67
N ILE A 112 11.12 -0.29 18.27
CA ILE A 112 11.02 0.22 16.90
C ILE A 112 11.33 1.72 16.90
N SER A 113 12.51 2.07 16.42
CA SER A 113 12.93 3.45 16.19
C SER A 113 13.10 3.70 14.70
N ILE A 114 12.28 4.60 14.14
CA ILE A 114 12.32 4.96 12.72
C ILE A 114 12.56 6.46 12.65
N SER A 115 13.65 6.84 11.98
CA SER A 115 13.99 8.25 11.71
C SER A 115 13.07 8.81 10.62
N PRO A 116 13.00 10.16 10.49
CA PRO A 116 12.14 10.79 9.51
C PRO A 116 12.33 10.24 8.10
N SER A 117 11.22 9.94 7.43
CA SER A 117 11.20 9.59 6.02
C SER A 117 10.80 10.78 5.13
N THR A 118 11.14 10.72 3.84
CA THR A 118 10.67 11.66 2.82
C THR A 118 10.18 10.88 1.61
N SER A 119 8.98 11.23 1.13
CA SER A 119 8.46 10.69 -0.12
C SER A 119 8.37 11.78 -1.17
N ARG A 120 8.76 11.44 -2.39
CA ARG A 120 8.62 12.27 -3.58
C ARG A 120 7.80 11.53 -4.62
N THR A 121 6.81 12.19 -5.20
CA THR A 121 6.12 11.70 -6.40
C THR A 121 6.16 12.76 -7.48
N SER A 122 6.44 12.35 -8.71
CA SER A 122 6.56 13.28 -9.84
C SER A 122 6.02 12.70 -11.14
N THR A 123 5.45 13.55 -11.98
CA THR A 123 5.24 13.28 -13.41
C THR A 123 6.16 14.17 -14.21
N TYR A 124 6.69 13.62 -15.30
CA TYR A 124 7.66 14.34 -16.11
C TYR A 124 7.40 14.13 -17.59
N ARG A 125 7.96 15.06 -18.36
CA ARG A 125 8.16 14.93 -19.79
C ARG A 125 9.58 15.39 -20.07
N ASP A 126 10.40 14.48 -20.59
CA ASP A 126 11.80 14.73 -20.93
C ASP A 126 11.99 14.41 -22.41
N GLY A 127 12.09 15.44 -23.25
CA GLY A 127 12.00 15.30 -24.70
C GLY A 127 10.70 14.60 -25.15
N SER A 128 10.86 13.40 -25.72
CA SER A 128 9.76 12.53 -26.17
C SER A 128 9.23 11.58 -25.08
N ILE A 129 9.98 11.39 -24.00
CA ILE A 129 9.64 10.46 -22.92
C ILE A 129 8.64 11.14 -21.99
N THR A 130 7.57 10.43 -21.64
CA THR A 130 6.60 10.85 -20.62
C THR A 130 6.55 9.79 -19.54
N GLY A 131 6.66 10.18 -18.28
CA GLY A 131 6.72 9.19 -17.19
C GLY A 131 6.23 9.71 -15.85
N THR A 132 6.21 8.79 -14.90
CA THR A 132 5.87 9.05 -13.51
C THR A 132 6.80 8.27 -12.61
N ARG A 133 7.30 8.96 -11.58
CA ARG A 133 8.29 8.44 -10.64
C ARG A 133 7.80 8.60 -9.21
N ALA A 134 8.10 7.61 -8.39
CA ALA A 134 7.92 7.60 -6.96
C ALA A 134 9.26 7.28 -6.29
N VAL A 135 9.63 8.05 -5.28
CA VAL A 135 10.82 7.82 -4.48
C VAL A 135 10.45 7.91 -3.01
N ASN A 136 10.90 6.97 -2.20
CA ASN A 136 10.90 7.10 -0.75
C ASN A 136 12.33 6.97 -0.22
N THR A 137 12.64 7.76 0.79
CA THR A 137 13.91 7.70 1.53
C THR A 137 13.61 7.68 3.03
N ILE A 138 14.23 6.76 3.77
CA ILE A 138 14.20 6.69 5.24
C ILE A 138 15.63 6.86 5.74
N ALA A 139 15.86 7.84 6.62
CA ALA A 139 17.20 8.20 7.06
C ALA A 139 17.89 7.07 7.84
N ASP A 140 17.31 6.65 8.97
CA ASP A 140 17.82 5.53 9.77
C ASP A 140 16.65 4.74 10.35
N ILE A 141 16.87 3.44 10.57
CA ILE A 141 15.93 2.52 11.17
C ILE A 141 16.70 1.71 12.19
N LYS A 142 16.20 1.64 13.41
CA LYS A 142 16.72 0.78 14.47
C LYS A 142 15.59 -0.09 15.00
N LEU A 143 15.76 -1.40 14.93
CA LEU A 143 14.82 -2.39 15.47
C LEU A 143 15.52 -3.23 16.54
N GLY A 144 14.90 -3.42 17.69
CA GLY A 144 15.47 -4.11 18.84
C GLY A 144 16.16 -3.20 19.85
N GLY A 145 16.76 -3.80 20.87
CA GLY A 145 17.37 -3.08 21.99
C GLY A 145 17.09 -3.76 23.34
N GLU A 146 16.98 -2.96 24.39
CA GLU A 146 16.74 -3.43 25.75
C GLU A 146 15.26 -3.24 26.11
N LEU A 147 14.58 -4.32 26.48
CA LEU A 147 13.13 -4.30 26.74
C LEU A 147 12.82 -4.00 28.22
N VAL A 148 13.63 -4.55 29.12
CA VAL A 148 13.58 -4.45 30.59
C VAL A 148 15.02 -4.64 31.10
N ASP A 149 15.38 -4.08 32.27
CA ASP A 149 16.73 -3.97 32.90
C ASP A 149 17.56 -5.29 33.07
N ASP A 150 17.54 -6.23 32.11
CA ASP A 150 18.33 -7.46 32.01
C ASP A 150 18.04 -8.28 30.71
N LEU A 151 17.01 -7.93 29.91
CA LEU A 151 16.70 -8.63 28.64
C LEU A 151 17.14 -7.81 27.42
N LYS A 152 18.34 -8.14 26.93
CA LYS A 152 18.90 -7.60 25.70
C LYS A 152 18.49 -8.45 24.50
N ILE A 153 17.78 -7.84 23.55
CA ILE A 153 17.44 -8.49 22.28
C ILE A 153 18.31 -7.95 21.14
N PRO A 154 18.48 -8.71 20.04
CA PRO A 154 19.28 -8.27 18.90
C PRO A 154 18.85 -6.90 18.36
N THR A 155 19.81 -6.08 17.96
CA THR A 155 19.52 -4.74 17.40
C THR A 155 19.94 -4.65 15.94
N LEU A 156 18.96 -4.55 15.04
CA LEU A 156 19.16 -4.25 13.63
C LEU A 156 19.19 -2.73 13.40
N LYS A 157 20.19 -2.23 12.69
CA LYS A 157 20.28 -0.84 12.24
C LYS A 157 20.40 -0.78 10.71
N ILE A 158 19.63 0.08 10.08
CA ILE A 158 19.64 0.32 8.63
C ILE A 158 19.74 1.83 8.41
N ALA A 159 20.65 2.27 7.55
CA ALA A 159 20.86 3.67 7.18
C ALA A 159 20.52 3.89 5.70
N GLY A 160 19.95 5.05 5.39
CA GLY A 160 19.71 5.57 4.04
C GLY A 160 18.87 4.66 3.14
N LEU A 161 17.79 4.07 3.66
CA LEU A 161 16.93 3.18 2.88
C LEU A 161 16.22 3.98 1.78
N THR A 162 16.41 3.62 0.52
CA THR A 162 15.79 4.27 -0.63
C THR A 162 15.00 3.27 -1.46
N SER A 163 13.85 3.68 -1.97
CA SER A 163 13.02 2.90 -2.90
C SER A 163 12.57 3.78 -4.05
N VAL A 164 12.78 3.31 -5.26
CA VAL A 164 12.48 4.02 -6.50
C VAL A 164 11.58 3.14 -7.36
N ALA A 165 10.53 3.76 -7.90
CA ALA A 165 9.71 3.18 -8.95
C ALA A 165 9.48 4.24 -10.03
N ASP A 166 9.91 3.95 -11.25
CA ASP A 166 9.67 4.75 -12.43
C ASP A 166 8.92 3.93 -13.48
N SER A 167 7.95 4.57 -14.13
CA SER A 167 7.21 3.99 -15.25
C SER A 167 7.05 5.05 -16.32
N PHE A 168 7.49 4.72 -17.53
CA PHE A 168 7.58 5.69 -18.62
C PHE A 168 7.09 5.12 -19.94
N HIS A 169 6.78 6.05 -20.83
CA HIS A 169 6.51 5.79 -22.24
C HIS A 169 7.57 6.50 -23.08
N ASP A 170 8.37 5.71 -23.78
CA ASP A 170 9.35 6.15 -24.76
C ASP A 170 8.88 5.82 -26.19
N PRO A 171 8.37 6.78 -26.97
CA PRO A 171 7.97 6.52 -28.34
C PRO A 171 9.14 6.17 -29.28
N ALA A 172 10.36 6.56 -28.91
CA ALA A 172 11.54 6.36 -29.73
C ALA A 172 12.15 4.97 -29.55
N ASP A 173 11.75 4.23 -28.51
CA ASP A 173 12.36 2.93 -28.16
C ASP A 173 13.89 3.10 -28.07
N ALA A 174 14.33 4.08 -27.28
CA ALA A 174 15.73 4.51 -27.22
C ALA A 174 16.65 3.42 -26.67
N ASP A 175 16.11 2.47 -25.89
CA ASP A 175 16.78 1.26 -25.42
C ASP A 175 16.76 0.11 -26.46
N GLY A 176 15.98 0.25 -27.52
CA GLY A 176 15.92 -0.68 -28.65
C GLY A 176 15.31 -2.04 -28.31
N ASP A 177 14.49 -2.10 -27.27
CA ASP A 177 13.84 -3.32 -26.79
C ASP A 177 12.56 -3.66 -27.57
N GLY A 178 12.14 -2.77 -28.48
CA GLY A 178 10.97 -2.91 -29.33
C GLY A 178 9.67 -2.46 -28.66
N LYS A 179 9.73 -1.93 -27.43
CA LYS A 179 8.57 -1.53 -26.64
C LYS A 179 8.61 -0.04 -26.37
N ARG A 180 7.41 0.55 -26.37
CA ARG A 180 7.24 1.98 -26.07
C ARG A 180 7.01 2.26 -24.60
N PHE A 181 6.89 1.23 -23.78
CA PHE A 181 6.61 1.34 -22.36
C PHE A 181 7.73 0.64 -21.60
N GLY A 182 8.27 1.33 -20.60
CA GLY A 182 9.38 0.86 -19.79
C GLY A 182 9.15 1.12 -18.31
N THR A 183 9.95 0.41 -17.51
CA THR A 183 9.98 0.55 -16.05
C THR A 183 11.42 0.58 -15.57
N ASP A 184 11.66 1.32 -14.50
CA ASP A 184 12.93 1.30 -13.76
C ASP A 184 12.59 1.30 -12.27
N GLU A 185 12.83 0.18 -11.60
CA GLU A 185 12.58 0.01 -10.18
C GLU A 185 13.83 -0.47 -9.46
N SER A 186 14.09 0.14 -8.31
CA SER A 186 15.25 -0.19 -7.48
C SER A 186 14.96 0.08 -6.02
N PHE A 187 15.75 -0.54 -5.17
CA PHE A 187 15.87 -0.18 -3.77
C PHE A 187 17.32 -0.33 -3.32
N GLY A 188 17.70 0.36 -2.25
CA GLY A 188 19.05 0.30 -1.70
C GLY A 188 19.10 0.86 -0.28
N PHE A 189 20.25 0.74 0.35
CA PHE A 189 20.55 1.29 1.67
C PHE A 189 21.99 1.80 1.71
N GLU A 190 22.26 2.82 2.52
CA GLU A 190 23.59 3.36 2.77
C GLU A 190 24.38 2.53 3.80
N GLY A 191 23.69 1.72 4.60
CA GLY A 191 24.31 0.77 5.51
C GLY A 191 23.31 -0.15 6.21
N ILE A 192 23.78 -1.31 6.63
CA ILE A 192 23.03 -2.26 7.47
C ILE A 192 23.99 -2.87 8.49
N SER A 193 23.56 -3.04 9.73
CA SER A 193 24.33 -3.74 10.78
C SER A 193 23.39 -4.46 11.73
N LEU A 194 23.83 -5.59 12.26
CA LEU A 194 23.08 -6.39 13.23
C LEU A 194 23.96 -6.65 14.46
N ASP A 195 23.56 -6.08 15.59
CA ASP A 195 24.17 -6.35 16.89
C ASP A 195 23.48 -7.57 17.50
N TYR A 196 24.17 -8.72 17.47
CA TYR A 196 23.69 -10.02 17.93
C TYR A 196 24.72 -10.65 18.88
N GLU A 197 24.34 -10.89 20.13
CA GLU A 197 25.21 -11.45 21.17
C GLU A 197 24.98 -12.94 21.43
N GLY A 198 24.09 -13.59 20.67
CA GLY A 198 23.80 -15.02 20.79
C GLY A 198 24.82 -15.91 20.07
N THR A 199 24.79 -17.21 20.36
CA THR A 199 25.55 -18.21 19.60
C THR A 199 24.80 -18.57 18.32
N VAL A 200 25.45 -18.44 17.15
CA VAL A 200 24.90 -18.87 15.86
C VAL A 200 25.54 -20.19 15.44
N VAL A 201 24.74 -21.04 14.80
CA VAL A 201 25.24 -22.27 14.17
C VAL A 201 25.83 -21.90 12.81
N GLU A 202 27.12 -22.18 12.63
CA GLU A 202 27.86 -22.02 11.37
C GLU A 202 27.13 -22.70 10.19
N GLY A 203 27.11 -22.06 9.02
CA GLY A 203 26.42 -22.54 7.82
C GLY A 203 24.90 -22.39 7.83
N THR A 204 24.35 -21.58 8.75
CA THR A 204 22.94 -21.16 8.71
C THR A 204 22.80 -19.81 8.00
N PRO A 205 21.62 -19.48 7.42
CA PRO A 205 21.37 -18.17 6.82
C PRO A 205 21.60 -16.99 7.77
N LEU A 206 21.42 -17.20 9.09
CA LEU A 206 21.72 -16.19 10.10
C LEU A 206 23.23 -15.98 10.28
N ALA A 207 24.05 -17.02 10.18
CA ALA A 207 25.51 -16.91 10.21
C ALA A 207 26.00 -16.13 9.00
N ASP A 208 25.52 -16.49 7.80
CA ASP A 208 25.85 -15.80 6.56
C ASP A 208 25.39 -14.33 6.60
N LEU A 209 24.24 -14.04 7.21
CA LEU A 209 23.76 -12.66 7.39
C LEU A 209 24.72 -11.86 8.28
N LEU A 210 25.14 -12.42 9.41
CA LEU A 210 26.08 -11.75 10.32
C LEU A 210 27.43 -11.52 9.66
N ASP A 211 27.92 -12.47 8.86
CA ASP A 211 29.15 -12.33 8.09
C ASP A 211 29.04 -11.22 7.04
N ILE A 212 27.89 -11.04 6.39
CA ILE A 212 27.68 -9.97 5.40
C ILE A 212 27.58 -8.61 6.08
N VAL A 213 26.73 -8.47 7.10
CA VAL A 213 26.41 -7.15 7.70
C VAL A 213 27.49 -6.64 8.66
N ASN A 214 28.38 -7.51 9.15
CA ASN A 214 29.51 -7.14 10.00
C ASN A 214 30.85 -7.03 9.24
N GLN A 215 30.84 -7.07 7.91
CA GLN A 215 32.03 -6.77 7.09
C GLN A 215 32.41 -5.29 7.20
N VAL A 216 33.25 -4.95 8.19
CA VAL A 216 33.66 -3.57 8.53
C VAL A 216 34.42 -2.85 7.39
N ALA A 217 34.89 -3.58 6.37
CA ALA A 217 35.74 -3.05 5.30
C ALA A 217 35.18 -3.18 3.87
N ALA A 218 34.01 -3.79 3.68
CA ALA A 218 33.43 -3.97 2.35
C ALA A 218 32.74 -2.68 1.85
N PRO A 219 32.82 -2.34 0.55
CA PRO A 219 32.00 -1.30 -0.05
C PRO A 219 30.51 -1.59 0.16
N VAL A 220 29.72 -0.56 0.47
CA VAL A 220 28.26 -0.70 0.75
C VAL A 220 27.53 -1.43 -0.38
N ASN A 221 27.86 -1.16 -1.64
CA ASN A 221 27.23 -1.83 -2.78
C ASN A 221 27.50 -3.34 -2.78
N GLU A 222 28.69 -3.79 -2.35
CA GLU A 222 29.01 -5.22 -2.24
C GLU A 222 28.23 -5.88 -1.09
N VAL A 223 28.08 -5.18 0.04
CA VAL A 223 27.25 -5.66 1.17
C VAL A 223 25.78 -5.78 0.73
N VAL A 224 25.28 -4.81 -0.05
CA VAL A 224 23.93 -4.84 -0.62
C VAL A 224 23.76 -6.03 -1.55
N ASP A 225 24.66 -6.22 -2.51
CA ASP A 225 24.58 -7.32 -3.48
C ASP A 225 24.68 -8.69 -2.80
N GLN A 226 25.55 -8.82 -1.79
CA GLN A 226 25.67 -10.04 -0.98
C GLN A 226 24.41 -10.32 -0.16
N LEU A 227 23.83 -9.30 0.49
CA LEU A 227 22.59 -9.44 1.24
C LEU A 227 21.42 -9.83 0.33
N VAL A 228 21.32 -9.17 -0.83
CA VAL A 228 20.30 -9.46 -1.84
C VAL A 228 20.43 -10.91 -2.29
N LYS A 229 21.65 -11.37 -2.54
CA LYS A 229 21.92 -12.76 -2.93
C LYS A 229 21.56 -13.75 -1.83
N LEU A 230 22.01 -13.52 -0.59
CA LEU A 230 21.72 -14.40 0.55
C LEU A 230 20.21 -14.57 0.75
N LEU A 231 19.48 -13.46 0.77
CA LEU A 231 18.03 -13.49 0.94
C LEU A 231 17.32 -14.09 -0.27
N THR A 232 17.86 -13.98 -1.49
CA THR A 232 17.31 -14.67 -2.67
C THR A 232 17.53 -16.18 -2.62
N ASP A 233 18.69 -16.62 -2.14
CA ASP A 233 19.10 -18.03 -2.07
C ASP A 233 18.46 -18.75 -0.86
N THR A 234 18.00 -18.00 0.15
CA THR A 234 17.32 -18.54 1.33
C THR A 234 15.90 -19.01 0.98
N ILE A 235 15.55 -20.25 1.35
CA ILE A 235 14.22 -20.82 1.11
C ILE A 235 13.15 -19.98 1.84
N GLY A 236 12.24 -19.37 1.08
CA GLY A 236 11.20 -18.48 1.60
C GLY A 236 11.57 -17.00 1.59
N GLY A 237 12.83 -16.64 1.28
CA GLY A 237 13.28 -15.26 1.16
C GLY A 237 13.36 -14.49 2.48
N ILE A 238 13.39 -15.22 3.60
CA ILE A 238 13.25 -14.72 4.96
C ILE A 238 14.31 -15.40 5.84
N ILE A 239 14.97 -14.61 6.69
CA ILE A 239 15.91 -15.09 7.71
C ILE A 239 15.30 -14.82 9.08
N GLU A 240 15.20 -15.88 9.89
CA GLU A 240 14.78 -15.79 11.28
C GLU A 240 15.94 -15.29 12.15
N ILE A 241 15.68 -14.27 12.96
CA ILE A 241 16.57 -13.69 13.97
C ILE A 241 15.95 -13.99 15.34
N PRO A 242 16.49 -14.99 16.09
CA PRO A 242 15.97 -15.36 17.40
C PRO A 242 15.86 -14.15 18.35
N GLY A 243 14.68 -13.97 18.93
CA GLY A 243 14.37 -12.86 19.85
C GLY A 243 13.97 -11.53 19.20
N LEU A 244 14.01 -11.42 17.87
CA LEU A 244 13.54 -10.23 17.13
C LEU A 244 12.38 -10.56 16.17
N GLY A 245 12.42 -11.72 15.51
CA GLY A 245 11.46 -12.12 14.47
C GLY A 245 12.19 -12.42 13.16
N SER A 246 11.60 -12.10 12.03
CA SER A 246 12.15 -12.44 10.72
C SER A 246 12.38 -11.22 9.81
N ILE A 247 13.46 -11.27 9.03
CA ILE A 247 13.80 -10.25 8.03
C ILE A 247 13.75 -10.83 6.62
N GLY A 248 13.06 -10.13 5.72
CA GLY A 248 13.07 -10.44 4.30
C GLY A 248 13.33 -9.21 3.45
N LEU A 249 13.88 -9.42 2.25
CA LEU A 249 13.89 -8.37 1.23
C LEU A 249 12.45 -7.97 0.93
N GLY A 250 12.23 -6.68 0.71
CA GLY A 250 11.01 -6.26 0.06
C GLY A 250 10.98 -6.77 -1.40
N LYS A 251 9.88 -6.46 -2.09
CA LYS A 251 9.65 -6.95 -3.46
C LYS A 251 9.71 -5.77 -4.43
N SER A 252 10.48 -5.93 -5.50
CA SER A 252 10.25 -5.16 -6.72
C SER A 252 9.26 -5.90 -7.62
N PHE A 253 8.51 -5.15 -8.42
CA PHE A 253 7.70 -5.70 -9.49
C PHE A 253 7.69 -4.74 -10.66
N SER A 254 7.69 -5.30 -11.86
CA SER A 254 7.45 -4.59 -13.11
C SER A 254 6.39 -5.31 -13.92
N HIS A 255 5.55 -4.53 -14.59
CA HIS A 255 4.56 -5.03 -15.51
C HIS A 255 4.46 -4.09 -16.71
N ILE A 256 4.87 -4.59 -17.87
CA ILE A 256 4.83 -3.88 -19.14
C ILE A 256 3.82 -4.57 -20.05
N SER A 257 3.00 -3.76 -20.71
CA SER A 257 2.03 -4.16 -21.73
C SER A 257 2.06 -3.15 -22.88
N ASP A 258 1.40 -3.47 -23.98
CA ASP A 258 1.33 -2.58 -25.16
C ASP A 258 0.76 -1.18 -24.87
N HIS A 259 0.04 -1.02 -23.76
CA HIS A 259 -0.71 0.19 -23.41
C HIS A 259 -0.40 0.76 -22.02
N ALA A 260 0.48 0.12 -21.25
CA ALA A 260 0.77 0.53 -19.88
C ALA A 260 2.08 -0.07 -19.35
N ALA A 261 2.72 0.69 -18.47
CA ALA A 261 3.80 0.25 -17.60
C ALA A 261 3.43 0.51 -16.13
N SER A 262 3.77 -0.42 -15.26
CA SER A 262 3.69 -0.25 -13.82
C SER A 262 4.91 -0.85 -13.16
N SER A 263 5.47 -0.13 -12.21
CA SER A 263 6.56 -0.60 -11.38
C SER A 263 6.29 -0.32 -9.92
N GLY A 264 6.95 -1.09 -9.06
CA GLY A 264 7.00 -0.81 -7.65
C GLY A 264 8.19 -1.46 -6.99
N ALA A 265 8.61 -0.84 -5.90
CA ALA A 265 9.68 -1.32 -5.05
C ALA A 265 9.22 -1.20 -3.59
N SER A 266 9.40 -2.28 -2.86
CA SER A 266 9.43 -2.28 -1.39
C SER A 266 10.85 -2.65 -1.01
N ALA A 267 11.51 -1.90 -0.13
CA ALA A 267 12.89 -2.19 0.23
C ALA A 267 13.00 -3.32 1.25
N LEU A 268 12.22 -3.30 2.32
CA LEU A 268 12.29 -4.32 3.37
C LEU A 268 10.90 -4.70 3.90
N ALA A 269 10.76 -5.98 4.24
CA ALA A 269 9.63 -6.52 5.00
C ALA A 269 10.19 -7.21 6.25
N ILE A 270 9.77 -6.73 7.43
CA ILE A 270 10.25 -7.24 8.70
C ILE A 270 9.04 -7.69 9.50
N GLU A 271 9.02 -8.97 9.86
CA GLU A 271 8.00 -9.54 10.72
C GLU A 271 8.57 -9.60 12.13
N VAL A 272 8.04 -8.77 13.03
CA VAL A 272 8.49 -8.72 14.41
C VAL A 272 7.58 -9.63 15.23
N ASP A 273 8.13 -10.75 15.69
CA ASP A 273 7.51 -11.65 16.67
C ASP A 273 8.48 -11.87 17.84
N PRO A 274 8.36 -11.08 18.91
CA PRO A 274 9.23 -11.20 20.08
C PRO A 274 8.85 -12.39 20.98
N SER A 275 7.82 -13.19 20.64
CA SER A 275 7.35 -14.31 21.46
C SER A 275 7.63 -15.67 20.82
N GLU A 276 8.49 -16.49 21.41
CA GLU A 276 8.73 -17.88 20.98
C GLU A 276 7.49 -18.80 21.08
N LYS A 277 6.37 -18.30 21.59
CA LYS A 277 5.12 -19.05 21.79
C LYS A 277 4.07 -18.53 20.82
N LYS A 278 3.81 -19.27 19.72
CA LYS A 278 2.60 -19.26 18.87
C LYS A 278 1.62 -18.11 19.17
N ASN A 279 2.05 -16.88 18.94
CA ASN A 279 1.20 -15.72 19.16
C ASN A 279 0.81 -15.28 17.77
N ASP A 280 -0.45 -15.53 17.38
CA ASP A 280 -0.94 -15.39 16.00
C ASP A 280 -1.06 -13.92 15.53
N SER A 281 -0.29 -12.99 16.13
CA SER A 281 -0.36 -11.55 15.92
C SER A 281 1.02 -10.97 15.59
N ALA A 282 1.70 -11.53 14.59
CA ALA A 282 2.95 -10.97 14.10
C ALA A 282 2.75 -9.55 13.53
N VAL A 283 3.67 -8.64 13.89
CA VAL A 283 3.66 -7.26 13.39
C VAL A 283 4.50 -7.20 12.12
N LEU A 284 3.85 -6.91 10.99
CA LEU A 284 4.56 -6.75 9.72
C LEU A 284 4.88 -5.28 9.47
N LEU A 285 6.17 -4.96 9.46
CA LEU A 285 6.72 -3.67 9.07
C LEU A 285 7.15 -3.73 7.60
N LYS A 286 6.49 -2.95 6.74
CA LYS A 286 6.94 -2.70 5.37
C LYS A 286 7.62 -1.34 5.30
N LEU A 287 8.87 -1.34 4.85
CA LEU A 287 9.76 -0.19 4.88
C LEU A 287 10.21 0.15 3.47
N GLY A 288 10.17 1.45 3.15
CA GLY A 288 10.56 2.01 1.86
C GLY A 288 9.66 1.51 0.76
N TYR A 289 8.52 2.17 0.51
CA TYR A 289 7.63 1.78 -0.58
C TYR A 289 7.51 2.88 -1.63
N ALA A 290 7.65 2.48 -2.88
CA ALA A 290 7.41 3.30 -4.06
C ALA A 290 6.63 2.49 -5.10
N GLN A 291 5.69 3.14 -5.78
CA GLN A 291 4.94 2.57 -6.89
C GLN A 291 4.62 3.67 -7.91
N SER A 292 4.77 3.33 -9.19
CA SER A 292 4.34 4.17 -10.31
C SER A 292 3.56 3.37 -11.33
N ARG A 293 2.72 4.08 -12.08
CA ARG A 293 2.00 3.54 -13.24
C ARG A 293 1.74 4.64 -14.25
N ILE A 294 2.02 4.32 -15.52
CA ILE A 294 1.59 5.09 -16.68
C ILE A 294 0.80 4.19 -17.62
N ALA A 295 -0.29 4.71 -18.19
CA ALA A 295 -1.07 4.02 -19.21
C ALA A 295 -1.53 5.00 -20.28
N ASP A 296 -1.62 4.56 -21.53
CA ASP A 296 -2.18 5.36 -22.61
C ASP A 296 -3.72 5.40 -22.57
N SER A 297 -4.33 5.93 -23.63
CA SER A 297 -5.78 5.83 -23.84
C SER A 297 -6.64 6.47 -22.75
N ALA A 298 -6.19 7.61 -22.19
CA ALA A 298 -6.97 8.44 -21.27
C ALA A 298 -7.52 9.76 -21.91
N PRO A 299 -8.07 9.76 -23.15
CA PRO A 299 -8.37 11.01 -23.87
C PRO A 299 -9.49 11.84 -23.24
N SER A 300 -10.46 11.18 -22.60
CA SER A 300 -11.65 11.82 -22.02
C SER A 300 -11.48 12.26 -20.56
N GLY A 301 -10.36 11.91 -19.92
CA GLY A 301 -10.14 12.15 -18.49
C GLY A 301 -9.50 10.95 -17.79
N VAL A 302 -9.44 11.01 -16.46
CA VAL A 302 -8.89 9.93 -15.62
C VAL A 302 -9.86 9.50 -14.53
N PHE A 303 -9.87 8.21 -14.23
CA PHE A 303 -10.62 7.66 -13.11
C PHE A 303 -9.82 7.82 -11.82
N ARG A 304 -10.46 8.32 -10.78
CA ARG A 304 -9.95 8.26 -9.40
C ARG A 304 -10.97 7.51 -8.58
N SER A 305 -10.56 6.40 -8.00
CA SER A 305 -11.48 5.62 -7.18
C SER A 305 -10.73 4.86 -6.11
N THR A 306 -11.45 4.55 -5.07
CA THR A 306 -10.98 3.72 -3.98
C THR A 306 -12.19 2.89 -3.54
N ILE A 307 -12.02 1.59 -3.45
CA ILE A 307 -13.07 0.64 -3.10
C ILE A 307 -12.52 -0.18 -1.96
N MET A 308 -13.21 -0.21 -0.82
CA MET A 308 -12.78 -0.98 0.34
C MET A 308 -13.99 -1.55 1.09
N GLY A 309 -13.80 -2.68 1.76
CA GLY A 309 -14.86 -3.31 2.56
C GLY A 309 -15.11 -2.53 3.84
N LEU A 310 -14.07 -1.89 4.35
CA LEU A 310 -14.02 -1.22 5.63
C LEU A 310 -13.12 0.02 5.59
N ASP A 311 -13.62 1.10 6.15
CA ASP A 311 -12.87 2.29 6.56
C ASP A 311 -13.19 2.55 8.04
N LEU A 312 -12.25 2.22 8.93
CA LEU A 312 -12.37 2.38 10.38
C LEU A 312 -11.53 3.56 10.84
N GLU A 313 -12.16 4.49 11.55
CA GLU A 313 -11.48 5.50 12.33
C GLU A 313 -11.80 5.24 13.80
N ALA A 314 -10.77 5.00 14.61
CA ALA A 314 -10.90 4.77 16.05
C ALA A 314 -9.93 5.67 16.81
N LEU A 315 -10.36 6.02 18.02
CA LEU A 315 -9.59 6.81 18.99
C LEU A 315 -9.06 8.14 18.39
N PRO A 316 -9.91 9.14 18.11
CA PRO A 316 -9.47 10.44 17.62
C PRO A 316 -8.57 11.15 18.66
N LEU A 317 -7.34 11.54 18.27
CA LEU A 317 -6.46 12.40 19.06
C LEU A 317 -6.82 13.88 18.91
N SER A 318 -7.23 14.28 17.69
CA SER A 318 -7.62 15.65 17.34
C SER A 318 -8.50 15.65 16.09
N ASP A 319 -9.02 16.81 15.69
CA ASP A 319 -9.91 16.98 14.53
C ASP A 319 -9.30 16.48 13.20
N ASP A 320 -7.97 16.37 13.10
CA ASP A 320 -7.25 15.93 11.89
C ASP A 320 -6.44 14.63 12.07
N ILE A 321 -6.41 14.04 13.28
CA ILE A 321 -5.58 12.87 13.61
C ILE A 321 -6.39 11.84 14.38
N SER A 322 -6.64 10.68 13.74
CA SER A 322 -7.17 9.49 14.39
C SER A 322 -6.03 8.56 14.79
N LEU A 323 -5.95 8.12 16.06
CA LEU A 323 -4.91 7.20 16.56
C LEU A 323 -4.90 5.93 15.72
N LEU A 324 -6.08 5.42 15.39
CA LEU A 324 -6.25 4.17 14.67
C LEU A 324 -7.14 4.38 13.44
N HIS A 325 -6.55 4.76 12.31
CA HIS A 325 -7.23 4.67 11.01
C HIS A 325 -6.91 3.31 10.39
N LEU A 326 -7.80 2.33 10.53
CA LEU A 326 -7.66 1.06 9.82
C LEU A 326 -8.46 1.10 8.52
N GLY A 327 -7.82 0.73 7.44
CA GLY A 327 -8.49 0.56 6.15
C GLY A 327 -7.45 0.15 5.13
N GLY A 328 -7.85 -0.53 4.06
CA GLY A 328 -6.85 -1.16 3.21
C GLY A 328 -7.08 -2.63 2.94
N ILE A 329 -8.05 -3.26 3.62
CA ILE A 329 -8.30 -4.70 3.47
C ILE A 329 -8.74 -4.97 2.04
N GLY A 330 -7.79 -5.39 1.21
CA GLY A 330 -7.99 -5.59 -0.22
C GLY A 330 -8.42 -4.33 -0.98
N THR A 331 -8.02 -3.13 -0.56
CA THR A 331 -8.43 -1.90 -1.26
C THR A 331 -8.13 -1.95 -2.75
N GLU A 332 -9.14 -1.71 -3.56
CA GLU A 332 -9.04 -1.69 -5.02
C GLU A 332 -9.24 -0.29 -5.58
N SER A 333 -8.65 -0.03 -6.74
CA SER A 333 -8.87 1.20 -7.49
C SER A 333 -9.00 0.92 -8.98
N ILE A 334 -9.97 1.56 -9.62
CA ILE A 334 -10.07 1.61 -11.09
C ILE A 334 -8.77 2.21 -11.64
N PRO A 335 -8.12 1.58 -12.64
CA PRO A 335 -6.97 2.14 -13.35
C PRO A 335 -7.28 3.53 -13.94
N CYS A 336 -6.26 4.37 -14.09
CA CYS A 336 -6.45 5.76 -14.52
C CYS A 336 -7.13 5.88 -15.89
N GLU A 337 -6.79 4.98 -16.81
CA GLU A 337 -7.31 4.80 -18.16
C GLU A 337 -8.67 4.09 -18.19
N GLY A 338 -9.02 3.37 -17.13
CA GLY A 338 -10.20 2.51 -17.03
C GLY A 338 -9.91 1.05 -17.37
N THR A 339 -10.94 0.27 -17.68
CA THR A 339 -10.83 -1.20 -17.90
C THR A 339 -11.30 -1.64 -19.29
N GLY A 340 -11.41 -0.70 -20.24
CA GLY A 340 -11.99 -1.00 -21.55
C GLY A 340 -13.45 -1.48 -21.49
N ASN A 341 -14.17 -1.21 -20.38
CA ASN A 341 -15.51 -1.74 -20.04
C ASN A 341 -15.55 -3.19 -19.55
N THR A 342 -14.40 -3.86 -19.41
CA THR A 342 -14.32 -5.20 -18.80
C THR A 342 -14.58 -5.11 -17.31
N LYS A 343 -15.44 -6.01 -16.80
CA LYS A 343 -15.72 -6.11 -15.36
C LYS A 343 -14.58 -6.86 -14.69
N VAL A 344 -13.89 -6.19 -13.78
CA VAL A 344 -12.94 -6.81 -12.86
C VAL A 344 -13.67 -7.16 -11.58
N VAL A 345 -13.41 -8.36 -11.06
CA VAL A 345 -13.90 -8.84 -9.76
C VAL A 345 -12.68 -9.33 -9.00
N LYS A 346 -12.57 -8.92 -7.74
CA LYS A 346 -11.54 -9.39 -6.83
C LYS A 346 -12.19 -9.82 -5.53
N THR A 347 -11.98 -11.07 -5.19
CA THR A 347 -12.40 -11.65 -3.91
C THR A 347 -11.18 -11.69 -3.01
N ILE A 348 -11.34 -11.29 -1.76
CA ILE A 348 -10.33 -11.45 -0.72
C ILE A 348 -10.69 -12.69 0.06
N GLU A 349 -9.87 -13.72 -0.05
CA GLU A 349 -10.10 -15.01 0.60
C GLU A 349 -9.69 -14.97 2.08
N GLY A 350 -10.49 -15.65 2.90
CA GLY A 350 -10.28 -15.83 4.33
C GLY A 350 -10.77 -14.66 5.18
N GLU A 351 -11.02 -14.98 6.45
CA GLU A 351 -11.44 -14.02 7.46
C GLU A 351 -10.34 -12.99 7.76
N ARG A 352 -10.76 -11.81 8.22
CA ARG A 352 -9.86 -10.72 8.65
C ARG A 352 -10.26 -10.26 10.04
N SER A 353 -9.31 -10.32 10.96
CA SER A 353 -9.53 -10.06 12.39
C SER A 353 -8.93 -8.73 12.78
N ILE A 354 -9.77 -7.79 13.20
CA ILE A 354 -9.41 -6.44 13.62
C ILE A 354 -9.39 -6.38 15.14
N PRO A 355 -8.25 -6.08 15.78
CA PRO A 355 -8.27 -5.79 17.20
C PRO A 355 -9.06 -4.51 17.46
N LEU A 356 -10.07 -4.62 18.34
CA LEU A 356 -10.85 -3.48 18.82
C LEU A 356 -10.55 -3.31 20.32
N ASN A 357 -9.96 -2.17 20.68
CA ASN A 357 -9.73 -1.84 22.07
C ASN A 357 -10.99 -1.23 22.69
N ILE A 358 -11.97 -2.08 23.03
CA ILE A 358 -13.19 -1.68 23.71
C ILE A 358 -12.91 -1.67 25.23
N PRO A 359 -12.95 -0.52 25.93
CA PRO A 359 -12.60 -0.44 27.35
C PRO A 359 -13.39 -1.43 28.21
N GLY A 360 -12.70 -2.20 29.04
CA GLY A 360 -13.32 -3.16 29.97
C GLY A 360 -13.82 -4.47 29.35
N ILE A 361 -13.80 -4.61 28.02
CA ILE A 361 -14.28 -5.80 27.31
C ILE A 361 -13.19 -6.38 26.40
N GLY A 362 -12.34 -5.53 25.82
CA GLY A 362 -11.51 -5.89 24.67
C GLY A 362 -12.39 -6.28 23.47
N GLY A 363 -11.79 -6.87 22.44
CA GLY A 363 -12.56 -7.44 21.35
C GLY A 363 -11.78 -7.59 20.05
N VAL A 364 -12.30 -8.46 19.19
CA VAL A 364 -11.85 -8.61 17.81
C VAL A 364 -13.06 -8.49 16.92
N ALA A 365 -13.02 -7.59 15.94
CA ALA A 365 -13.98 -7.56 14.85
C ALA A 365 -13.55 -8.55 13.78
N VAL A 366 -14.46 -9.36 13.26
CA VAL A 366 -14.17 -10.32 12.18
C VAL A 366 -14.91 -9.89 10.92
N LEU A 367 -14.21 -9.87 9.78
CA LEU A 367 -14.75 -9.59 8.45
C LEU A 367 -14.59 -10.81 7.55
N ASP A 368 -15.65 -11.16 6.83
CA ASP A 368 -15.61 -12.24 5.85
C ASP A 368 -16.40 -11.90 4.57
N GLY A 369 -16.08 -12.59 3.46
CA GLY A 369 -16.79 -12.48 2.19
C GLY A 369 -16.56 -11.15 1.47
N LEU A 370 -15.33 -10.63 1.52
CA LEU A 370 -14.97 -9.38 0.86
C LEU A 370 -14.86 -9.56 -0.66
N GLU A 371 -15.71 -8.85 -1.40
CA GLU A 371 -15.70 -8.80 -2.87
C GLU A 371 -15.74 -7.36 -3.38
N TYR A 372 -14.81 -7.03 -4.26
CA TYR A 372 -14.79 -5.77 -4.99
C TYR A 372 -15.03 -6.01 -6.46
N SER A 373 -15.84 -5.16 -7.10
CA SER A 373 -15.95 -5.19 -8.55
C SER A 373 -16.06 -3.81 -9.16
N TYR A 374 -15.44 -3.66 -10.31
CA TYR A 374 -15.44 -2.39 -11.03
C TYR A 374 -15.34 -2.57 -12.53
N LYS A 375 -15.77 -1.54 -13.25
CA LYS A 375 -15.50 -1.38 -14.69
C LYS A 375 -15.51 0.09 -15.05
N ALA A 376 -14.70 0.47 -16.00
CA ALA A 376 -14.63 1.83 -16.49
C ALA A 376 -14.37 1.86 -17.99
N LYS A 377 -14.97 2.83 -18.67
CA LYS A 377 -14.84 2.98 -20.12
C LYS A 377 -14.69 4.45 -20.48
N GLN A 378 -13.62 4.76 -21.22
CA GLN A 378 -13.47 6.00 -21.96
C GLN A 378 -14.35 5.94 -23.21
N MET A 379 -15.13 6.98 -23.47
CA MET A 379 -16.07 7.08 -24.59
C MET A 379 -15.70 8.28 -25.49
N SER A 380 -16.21 8.27 -26.72
CA SER A 380 -16.04 9.39 -27.65
C SER A 380 -16.61 10.71 -27.11
N ARG A 381 -16.03 11.83 -27.56
CA ARG A 381 -16.42 13.21 -27.24
C ARG A 381 -16.28 13.55 -25.75
N GLY A 382 -15.11 13.24 -25.17
CA GLY A 382 -14.80 13.60 -23.77
C GLY A 382 -15.72 12.94 -22.73
N ARG A 383 -16.38 11.83 -23.08
CA ARG A 383 -17.28 11.10 -22.18
C ARG A 383 -16.56 9.96 -21.51
N ALA A 384 -16.97 9.62 -20.30
CA ALA A 384 -16.46 8.46 -19.58
C ALA A 384 -17.54 7.90 -18.65
N LYS A 385 -17.52 6.60 -18.39
CA LYS A 385 -18.42 5.97 -17.42
C LYS A 385 -17.67 5.01 -16.52
N SER A 386 -18.12 4.89 -15.27
CA SER A 386 -17.60 3.92 -14.31
C SER A 386 -18.72 3.22 -13.56
N MET A 387 -18.40 2.03 -13.05
CA MET A 387 -19.17 1.33 -12.03
C MET A 387 -18.19 0.79 -11.00
N ALA A 388 -18.50 0.98 -9.73
CA ALA A 388 -17.78 0.40 -8.59
C ALA A 388 -18.79 -0.23 -7.64
N LYS A 389 -18.43 -1.38 -7.06
CA LYS A 389 -19.19 -2.12 -6.05
C LYS A 389 -18.23 -2.62 -4.97
N SER A 390 -18.62 -2.42 -3.71
CA SER A 390 -18.02 -3.06 -2.54
C SER A 390 -19.05 -4.01 -1.92
N SER A 391 -18.63 -5.20 -1.52
CA SER A 391 -19.46 -6.22 -0.88
C SER A 391 -18.70 -6.82 0.30
N LEU A 392 -19.40 -7.03 1.40
CA LEU A 392 -18.92 -7.73 2.59
C LEU A 392 -19.98 -8.75 3.01
N GLY A 393 -19.56 -9.99 3.20
CA GLY A 393 -20.43 -11.11 3.56
C GLY A 393 -20.94 -10.96 4.98
N SER A 394 -20.02 -10.80 5.94
CA SER A 394 -20.34 -10.58 7.34
C SER A 394 -19.33 -9.65 8.03
N PHE A 395 -19.81 -8.95 9.04
CA PHE A 395 -19.03 -8.20 10.02
C PHE A 395 -19.53 -8.59 11.41
N THR A 396 -18.65 -9.09 12.27
CA THR A 396 -19.03 -9.55 13.61
C THR A 396 -18.13 -8.93 14.66
N ILE A 397 -18.71 -8.48 15.77
CA ILE A 397 -18.00 -8.14 17.01
C ILE A 397 -18.51 -9.09 18.08
N PRO A 398 -17.87 -10.27 18.28
CA PRO A 398 -18.35 -11.28 19.22
C PRO A 398 -18.43 -10.76 20.65
N ALA A 399 -17.49 -9.89 21.05
CA ALA A 399 -17.49 -9.26 22.38
C ALA A 399 -18.74 -8.40 22.66
N LEU A 400 -19.51 -8.03 21.63
CA LEU A 400 -20.75 -7.27 21.74
C LEU A 400 -21.97 -8.09 21.28
N ASP A 401 -21.82 -9.37 20.94
CA ASP A 401 -22.86 -10.16 20.26
C ASP A 401 -23.50 -9.43 19.06
N LEU A 402 -22.69 -8.68 18.31
CA LEU A 402 -23.13 -7.91 17.15
C LEU A 402 -22.70 -8.62 15.86
N GLU A 403 -23.66 -8.90 14.97
CA GLU A 403 -23.42 -9.48 13.65
C GLU A 403 -24.17 -8.68 12.57
N ILE A 404 -23.50 -8.34 11.47
CA ILE A 404 -24.08 -7.64 10.33
C ILE A 404 -23.77 -8.42 9.07
N THR A 405 -24.78 -8.74 8.27
CA THR A 405 -24.62 -9.61 7.09
C THR A 405 -25.07 -8.95 5.79
N GLY A 406 -24.50 -9.42 4.67
CA GLY A 406 -24.92 -9.09 3.31
C GLY A 406 -24.80 -7.60 2.97
N ILE A 407 -23.71 -6.97 3.38
CA ILE A 407 -23.48 -5.53 3.20
C ILE A 407 -22.97 -5.30 1.78
N SER A 408 -23.60 -4.40 1.03
CA SER A 408 -23.05 -3.97 -0.26
C SER A 408 -23.41 -2.54 -0.62
N SER A 409 -22.51 -1.93 -1.39
CA SER A 409 -22.71 -0.62 -1.97
C SER A 409 -22.32 -0.62 -3.44
N LYS A 410 -23.03 0.17 -4.25
CA LYS A 410 -22.76 0.29 -5.69
C LYS A 410 -23.01 1.69 -6.21
N LEU A 411 -22.07 2.15 -7.03
CA LEU A 411 -22.10 3.44 -7.70
C LEU A 411 -21.88 3.28 -9.19
N ASN A 412 -22.63 4.05 -9.97
CA ASN A 412 -22.41 4.20 -11.41
C ASN A 412 -22.26 5.69 -11.69
N LEU A 413 -21.25 6.06 -12.47
CA LEU A 413 -20.99 7.44 -12.88
C LEU A 413 -20.96 7.55 -14.40
N LEU A 414 -21.34 8.73 -14.89
CA LEU A 414 -21.23 9.18 -16.26
C LEU A 414 -20.69 10.61 -16.27
N SER A 415 -19.54 10.79 -16.91
CA SER A 415 -18.94 12.08 -17.19
C SER A 415 -19.21 12.50 -18.64
N ARG A 416 -19.35 13.81 -18.83
CA ARG A 416 -19.41 14.49 -20.12
C ARG A 416 -18.49 15.70 -20.03
N GLU A 417 -17.86 16.05 -21.13
CA GLU A 417 -16.95 17.19 -21.24
C GLU A 417 -17.63 18.48 -20.76
N GLY A 418 -16.96 19.23 -19.88
CA GLY A 418 -17.46 20.49 -19.33
C GLY A 418 -18.70 20.38 -18.40
N GLU A 419 -19.21 19.17 -18.15
CA GLU A 419 -20.36 18.96 -17.26
C GLU A 419 -19.94 18.31 -15.93
N ARG A 420 -20.76 18.54 -14.90
CA ARG A 420 -20.68 17.81 -13.64
C ARG A 420 -20.90 16.31 -13.88
N VAL A 421 -20.07 15.47 -13.26
CA VAL A 421 -20.20 14.02 -13.33
C VAL A 421 -21.53 13.60 -12.71
N ARG A 422 -22.33 12.88 -13.50
CA ARG A 422 -23.66 12.42 -13.09
C ARG A 422 -23.55 11.01 -12.53
N GLY A 423 -23.94 10.82 -11.28
CA GLY A 423 -24.17 9.49 -10.72
C GLY A 423 -25.54 8.92 -11.08
N SER A 424 -25.75 7.61 -10.85
CA SER A 424 -27.11 7.04 -10.85
C SER A 424 -28.03 7.86 -9.94
N LYS A 425 -29.30 8.04 -10.34
CA LYS A 425 -30.27 8.87 -9.59
C LYS A 425 -30.38 8.48 -8.11
N LYS A 426 -30.11 7.21 -7.78
CA LYS A 426 -29.94 6.70 -6.42
C LYS A 426 -28.68 5.82 -6.33
N PRO A 427 -27.79 6.02 -5.34
CA PRO A 427 -26.84 4.97 -4.95
C PRO A 427 -27.61 3.72 -4.53
N LYS A 428 -27.01 2.54 -4.71
CA LYS A 428 -27.62 1.27 -4.27
C LYS A 428 -26.87 0.76 -3.06
N PHE A 429 -27.60 0.59 -1.97
CA PHE A 429 -27.13 0.02 -0.71
C PHE A 429 -27.94 -1.22 -0.41
N GLN A 430 -27.33 -2.23 0.20
CA GLN A 430 -27.99 -3.43 0.68
C GLN A 430 -27.34 -3.86 1.99
N VAL A 431 -28.17 -4.31 2.91
CA VAL A 431 -27.82 -5.00 4.16
C VAL A 431 -28.86 -6.11 4.29
N ALA A 432 -28.42 -7.33 4.55
CA ALA A 432 -29.34 -8.46 4.71
C ALA A 432 -29.97 -8.45 6.10
N ASP A 433 -29.13 -8.41 7.14
CA ASP A 433 -29.59 -8.34 8.53
C ASP A 433 -28.57 -7.64 9.44
N ILE A 434 -29.05 -7.21 10.61
CA ILE A 434 -28.27 -6.68 11.73
C ILE A 434 -28.79 -7.40 12.98
N LEU A 435 -28.00 -8.32 13.54
CA LEU A 435 -28.31 -9.05 14.75
C LEU A 435 -27.55 -8.46 15.94
N TYR A 436 -28.25 -8.20 17.04
CA TYR A 436 -27.66 -7.83 18.32
C TYR A 436 -28.20 -8.76 19.40
N LYS A 437 -27.32 -9.48 20.10
CA LYS A 437 -27.70 -10.52 21.08
C LYS A 437 -28.67 -11.56 20.47
N GLY A 438 -28.49 -11.86 19.17
CA GLY A 438 -29.32 -12.79 18.41
C GLY A 438 -30.66 -12.23 17.91
N GLU A 439 -31.02 -10.99 18.25
CA GLU A 439 -32.26 -10.35 17.80
C GLU A 439 -32.02 -9.42 16.60
N SER A 440 -32.87 -9.50 15.58
CA SER A 440 -32.79 -8.62 14.42
C SER A 440 -33.22 -7.20 14.77
N LEU A 441 -32.33 -6.25 14.48
CA LEU A 441 -32.59 -4.81 14.58
C LEU A 441 -33.17 -4.24 13.27
N VAL A 442 -33.32 -5.06 12.23
CA VAL A 442 -33.88 -4.61 10.95
C VAL A 442 -35.41 -4.56 11.05
N PRO A 443 -36.04 -3.38 10.82
CA PRO A 443 -37.49 -3.28 10.85
C PRO A 443 -38.15 -4.13 9.74
N ALA A 444 -39.38 -4.59 9.95
CA ALA A 444 -40.14 -5.38 8.97
C ALA A 444 -40.30 -4.72 7.57
N GLY A 445 -40.15 -3.40 7.48
CA GLY A 445 -40.15 -2.64 6.22
C GLY A 445 -38.76 -2.40 5.60
N GLY A 446 -37.71 -2.98 6.17
CA GLY A 446 -36.32 -2.74 5.83
C GLY A 446 -35.78 -1.40 6.33
N LEU A 447 -34.49 -1.17 6.11
CA LEU A 447 -33.81 0.08 6.49
C LEU A 447 -33.97 1.15 5.41
N LYS A 448 -34.35 2.36 5.84
CA LYS A 448 -34.34 3.55 4.98
C LYS A 448 -32.99 4.24 5.05
N ILE A 449 -32.55 4.86 3.94
CA ILE A 449 -31.30 5.64 3.92
C ILE A 449 -31.36 6.72 5.01
N ARG A 450 -30.27 6.86 5.77
CA ARG A 450 -30.08 7.66 7.00
C ARG A 450 -30.90 7.22 8.21
N GLN A 451 -31.56 6.08 8.15
CA GLN A 451 -32.15 5.48 9.35
C GLN A 451 -31.03 4.99 10.26
N THR A 452 -31.19 5.28 11.55
CA THR A 452 -30.28 4.83 12.61
C THR A 452 -31.03 3.83 13.48
N VAL A 453 -30.38 2.72 13.81
CA VAL A 453 -30.82 1.78 14.86
C VAL A 453 -29.87 1.92 16.04
N GLU A 454 -30.43 1.86 17.25
CA GLU A 454 -29.69 1.98 18.50
C GLU A 454 -29.63 0.62 19.19
N PHE A 455 -28.52 0.33 19.86
CA PHE A 455 -28.37 -0.85 20.71
C PHE A 455 -27.67 -0.47 22.02
N ALA A 456 -28.11 -1.04 23.14
CA ALA A 456 -27.59 -0.72 24.47
C ALA A 456 -26.44 -1.66 24.83
N ILE A 457 -25.26 -1.11 25.14
CA ILE A 457 -24.06 -1.85 25.53
C ILE A 457 -23.93 -1.73 27.05
N ASP A 458 -24.35 -2.77 27.76
CA ASP A 458 -24.55 -2.74 29.22
C ASP A 458 -23.22 -2.57 29.97
N GLU A 459 -22.16 -3.20 29.46
CA GLU A 459 -20.80 -3.19 29.98
C GLU A 459 -20.18 -1.78 29.95
N LEU A 460 -20.58 -0.96 28.99
CA LEU A 460 -20.09 0.40 28.79
C LEU A 460 -21.06 1.47 29.28
N GLN A 461 -22.25 1.08 29.77
CA GLN A 461 -23.32 2.00 30.18
C GLN A 461 -23.65 3.04 29.10
N GLN A 462 -23.56 2.66 27.82
CA GLN A 462 -23.78 3.58 26.70
C GLN A 462 -24.49 2.92 25.52
N LYS A 463 -24.88 3.73 24.54
CA LYS A 463 -25.54 3.28 23.32
C LYS A 463 -24.55 3.21 22.16
N GLY A 464 -24.64 2.13 21.38
CA GLY A 464 -24.11 2.07 20.03
C GLY A 464 -25.17 2.47 19.01
N PHE A 465 -24.70 2.96 17.86
CA PHE A 465 -25.54 3.44 16.77
C PHE A 465 -25.12 2.78 15.46
N ILE A 466 -26.09 2.31 14.67
CA ILE A 466 -25.85 1.81 13.31
C ILE A 466 -26.70 2.62 12.33
N THR A 467 -26.05 3.39 11.46
CA THR A 467 -26.72 4.23 10.47
C THR A 467 -26.62 3.63 9.08
N PHE A 468 -27.76 3.46 8.39
CA PHE A 468 -27.81 2.91 7.02
C PHE A 468 -27.63 3.99 5.94
N GLY A 469 -26.76 3.75 4.96
CA GLY A 469 -26.38 4.71 3.91
C GLY A 469 -26.01 6.10 4.43
N PRO A 470 -25.18 6.23 5.49
CA PRO A 470 -24.98 7.49 6.22
C PRO A 470 -24.24 8.53 5.38
N ARG A 471 -23.17 8.08 4.71
CA ARG A 471 -22.34 8.94 3.87
C ARG A 471 -22.77 8.77 2.42
N PHE A 472 -23.27 9.87 1.86
CA PHE A 472 -23.41 10.06 0.42
C PHE A 472 -23.05 11.49 0.10
N THR A 473 -21.76 11.72 -0.16
CA THR A 473 -21.28 13.03 -0.57
C THR A 473 -21.05 13.03 -2.08
N ARG A 474 -21.34 14.16 -2.73
CA ARG A 474 -21.16 14.36 -4.16
C ARG A 474 -20.41 15.66 -4.39
N ASN A 475 -19.37 15.61 -5.22
CA ASN A 475 -18.66 16.80 -5.67
C ASN A 475 -18.89 17.01 -7.18
N TYR A 476 -18.04 17.77 -7.84
CA TYR A 476 -18.13 17.97 -9.28
C TYR A 476 -17.75 16.72 -10.08
N TYR A 477 -16.84 15.90 -9.53
CA TYR A 477 -16.17 14.79 -10.20
C TYR A 477 -16.76 13.42 -9.88
N GLY A 478 -17.57 13.28 -8.83
CA GLY A 478 -18.14 11.98 -8.46
C GLY A 478 -18.79 11.96 -7.08
N ALA A 479 -18.71 10.80 -6.44
CA ALA A 479 -19.37 10.54 -5.15
C ALA A 479 -18.56 9.58 -4.26
N LYS A 480 -18.69 9.76 -2.95
CA LYS A 480 -18.23 8.86 -1.89
C LYS A 480 -19.44 8.33 -1.12
N LEU A 481 -19.41 7.05 -0.76
CA LEU A 481 -20.49 6.42 -0.02
C LEU A 481 -20.06 5.23 0.85
N SER A 482 -20.79 5.05 1.95
CA SER A 482 -20.73 3.87 2.81
C SER A 482 -22.13 3.24 2.92
N ALA A 483 -22.20 1.91 2.99
CA ALA A 483 -23.47 1.19 3.14
C ALA A 483 -24.01 1.27 4.56
N LEU A 484 -23.13 1.20 5.56
CA LEU A 484 -23.45 1.34 6.97
C LEU A 484 -22.35 2.12 7.67
N ASN A 485 -22.72 2.75 8.78
CA ASN A 485 -21.78 3.28 9.75
C ASN A 485 -22.13 2.74 11.13
N VAL A 486 -21.17 2.12 11.80
CA VAL A 486 -21.29 1.63 13.18
C VAL A 486 -20.50 2.56 14.08
N VAL A 487 -21.18 3.18 15.04
CA VAL A 487 -20.59 4.14 15.97
C VAL A 487 -20.82 3.67 17.39
N ILE A 488 -19.73 3.56 18.15
CA ILE A 488 -19.74 3.46 19.59
C ILE A 488 -18.99 4.70 20.08
N PRO A 489 -19.70 5.71 20.65
CA PRO A 489 -19.10 7.00 20.96
C PRO A 489 -17.79 6.89 21.76
N GLY A 490 -16.76 7.60 21.29
CA GLY A 490 -15.43 7.62 21.92
C GLY A 490 -14.60 6.35 21.74
N ILE A 491 -15.12 5.32 21.04
CA ILE A 491 -14.44 4.03 20.89
C ILE A 491 -14.28 3.64 19.42
N VAL A 492 -15.38 3.58 18.67
CA VAL A 492 -15.41 3.08 17.27
C VAL A 492 -16.24 4.02 16.39
N ASP A 493 -15.70 4.40 15.23
CA ASP A 493 -16.45 4.96 14.08
C ASP A 493 -16.06 4.20 12.81
N LEU A 494 -16.99 3.40 12.29
CA LEU A 494 -16.68 2.38 11.30
C LEU A 494 -17.62 2.45 10.11
N ASP A 495 -17.10 2.72 8.91
CA ASP A 495 -17.85 2.68 7.65
C ASP A 495 -17.70 1.30 6.97
N LEU A 496 -18.82 0.61 6.74
CA LEU A 496 -18.88 -0.67 6.01
C LEU A 496 -19.32 -0.48 4.57
N GLY A 497 -18.77 -1.31 3.67
CA GLY A 497 -19.10 -1.30 2.25
C GLY A 497 -18.75 0.06 1.62
N TRP A 498 -17.58 0.59 1.94
CA TRP A 498 -17.16 1.92 1.52
C TRP A 498 -16.69 1.95 0.06
N LEU A 499 -17.08 2.97 -0.68
CA LEU A 499 -16.48 3.25 -1.98
C LEU A 499 -16.46 4.75 -2.30
N GLU A 500 -15.47 5.12 -3.08
CA GLU A 500 -15.34 6.41 -3.73
C GLU A 500 -15.07 6.17 -5.21
N SER A 501 -15.84 6.84 -6.06
CA SER A 501 -15.56 6.89 -7.49
C SER A 501 -15.68 8.32 -7.97
N GLN A 502 -14.71 8.74 -8.76
CA GLN A 502 -14.62 10.04 -9.38
C GLN A 502 -14.08 9.89 -10.80
N ILE A 503 -14.54 10.75 -11.69
CA ILE A 503 -14.04 10.90 -13.05
C ILE A 503 -13.59 12.36 -13.18
N TYR A 504 -12.31 12.57 -13.47
CA TYR A 504 -11.79 13.89 -13.77
C TYR A 504 -11.80 14.04 -15.29
N PRO A 505 -12.82 14.71 -15.87
CA PRO A 505 -12.87 14.94 -17.30
C PRO A 505 -11.67 15.77 -17.76
N ARG A 506 -11.43 15.73 -19.06
CA ARG A 506 -10.46 16.58 -19.73
C ARG A 506 -10.67 18.06 -19.41
#